data_AF-A0A0W8E2K7-F1
#
_entry.id   AF-A0A0W8E2K7-F1
#
_cell.length_a   1.000
_cell.length_b   1.000
_cell.length_c   1.000
_cell.angle_alpha   90.00
_cell.angle_beta   90.00
_cell.angle_gamma   90.00
#
_symmetry.space_group_name_H-M   'P 1'
#
loop_
_entity.id
_entity.type
_entity.pdbx_description
1 polymer ?
#
loop_
_entity_poly.entity_id
_entity_poly.type
_entity_poly.pdbx_seq_one_letter_code
_entity_poly.pdbx_strand_id
1 'polypeptide(L)'
;MWYIYTSQEGNNYPLEFGYRAIETVEIIHNYEKVTDFCRNGCDSYGSGGCPPWAPRFADIQTQYTYGVLVFAKFFSRYKPAKFARCDIPYLQYGFQDIILSSLFTKLGYQVKKCMQEDVLFLNSGHCMGCGLLPCSFLKGDVYCRNPQRRTFAIGATGVEAVPLLQSVFGINLEWYENQQEVNCITKTMGFFCRERSIQNQIMDKMVVNLNSLPCSRFEIPGKEYRTILNGLLSG
;
A
#
# COMPACT_ATOMS: atom_id res chain seq x y z
N MET A 1 4.94 14.59 0.43
CA MET A 1 6.26 14.66 -0.24
C MET A 1 6.17 13.98 -1.59
N TRP A 2 7.15 14.15 -2.47
CA TRP A 2 7.24 13.39 -3.72
C TRP A 2 8.23 12.24 -3.57
N TYR A 3 7.99 11.15 -4.27
CA TYR A 3 8.90 10.00 -4.37
C TYR A 3 9.06 9.62 -5.83
N ILE A 4 10.29 9.34 -6.28
CA ILE A 4 10.55 8.90 -7.66
C ILE A 4 10.66 7.38 -7.65
N TYR A 5 9.63 6.70 -8.14
CA TYR A 5 9.71 5.26 -8.38
C TYR A 5 10.47 5.00 -9.68
N THR A 6 11.56 4.23 -9.60
CA THR A 6 12.29 3.77 -10.79
C THR A 6 11.95 2.32 -11.10
N SER A 7 11.49 2.04 -12.33
CA SER A 7 11.22 0.67 -12.79
C SER A 7 12.52 -0.11 -13.06
N GLN A 8 12.40 -1.41 -13.31
CA GLN A 8 13.56 -2.24 -13.64
C GLN A 8 14.24 -1.77 -14.94
N GLU A 9 13.45 -1.28 -15.89
CA GLU A 9 13.91 -0.70 -17.16
C GLU A 9 14.49 0.71 -17.01
N GLY A 10 14.50 1.27 -15.80
CA GLY A 10 15.06 2.60 -15.53
C GLY A 10 14.12 3.78 -15.77
N ASN A 11 12.82 3.53 -16.01
CA ASN A 11 11.84 4.60 -16.16
C ASN A 11 11.47 5.20 -14.81
N ASN A 12 11.33 6.53 -14.74
CA ASN A 12 11.09 7.28 -13.51
C ASN A 12 9.65 7.78 -13.46
N TYR A 13 8.97 7.54 -12.34
CA TYR A 13 7.58 7.93 -12.14
C TYR A 13 7.43 8.73 -10.84
N PRO A 14 6.92 9.97 -10.90
CA PRO A 14 6.69 10.78 -9.71
C PRO A 14 5.41 10.29 -9.00
N LEU A 15 5.56 9.94 -7.72
CA LEU A 15 4.48 9.52 -6.83
C LEU A 15 4.32 10.55 -5.72
N GLU A 16 3.09 10.97 -5.43
CA GLU A 16 2.81 11.69 -4.20
C GLU A 16 2.83 10.69 -3.06
N PHE A 17 3.57 10.96 -2.00
CA PHE A 17 3.76 10.06 -0.86
C PHE A 17 3.57 10.82 0.45
N GLY A 18 2.89 10.21 1.40
CA GLY A 18 2.73 10.80 2.72
C GLY A 18 2.50 9.74 3.78
N TYR A 19 2.78 10.12 5.03
CA TYR A 19 2.64 9.25 6.18
C TYR A 19 2.34 10.06 7.44
N ARG A 20 1.59 9.46 8.35
CA ARG A 20 1.13 10.07 9.60
C ARG A 20 1.11 9.04 10.72
N ALA A 21 1.53 9.46 11.90
CA ALA A 21 1.28 8.76 13.14
C ALA A 21 -0.22 8.86 13.47
N ILE A 22 -0.77 7.78 13.99
CA ILE A 22 -2.17 7.66 14.42
C ILE A 22 -2.27 6.75 15.65
N GLU A 23 -3.35 6.87 16.41
CA GLU A 23 -3.75 5.83 17.37
C GLU A 23 -4.76 4.90 16.71
N THR A 24 -4.69 3.60 17.03
CA THR A 24 -5.56 2.61 16.36
C THR A 24 -7.04 2.80 16.70
N VAL A 25 -7.34 3.45 17.82
CA VAL A 25 -8.71 3.86 18.22
C VAL A 25 -9.36 4.85 17.25
N GLU A 26 -8.57 5.56 16.45
CA GLU A 26 -9.06 6.54 15.47
C GLU A 26 -9.51 5.90 14.15
N ILE A 27 -9.22 4.60 13.94
CA ILE A 27 -9.51 3.91 12.69
C ILE A 27 -10.94 3.41 12.67
N ILE A 28 -11.71 3.89 11.69
CA ILE A 28 -13.05 3.40 11.41
C ILE A 28 -12.96 2.04 10.70
N HIS A 29 -13.62 1.03 11.26
CA HIS A 29 -13.62 -0.31 10.72
C HIS A 29 -14.98 -1.02 10.87
N ASN A 30 -15.34 -1.81 9.87
CA ASN A 30 -16.50 -2.69 9.86
C ASN A 30 -16.13 -3.98 9.10
N TYR A 31 -15.80 -5.04 9.83
CA TYR A 31 -15.25 -6.26 9.25
C TYR A 31 -16.26 -6.97 8.35
N GLU A 32 -17.52 -7.03 8.77
CA GLU A 32 -18.61 -7.69 8.06
C GLU A 32 -18.88 -6.99 6.74
N LYS A 33 -19.07 -5.66 6.77
CA LYS A 33 -19.30 -4.82 5.58
C LYS A 33 -18.19 -4.99 4.55
N VAL A 34 -16.92 -4.89 4.97
CA VAL A 34 -15.79 -5.02 4.05
C VAL A 34 -15.63 -6.45 3.55
N THR A 35 -15.88 -7.45 4.41
CA THR A 35 -15.87 -8.87 4.01
C THR A 35 -16.91 -9.14 2.92
N ASP A 36 -18.11 -8.56 3.02
CA ASP A 36 -19.15 -8.71 2.00
C ASP A 36 -18.74 -8.04 0.68
N PHE A 37 -18.13 -6.85 0.71
CA PHE A 37 -17.55 -6.25 -0.49
C PHE A 37 -16.46 -7.12 -1.12
N CYS A 38 -15.55 -7.68 -0.33
CA CYS A 38 -14.53 -8.59 -0.84
C CYS A 38 -15.15 -9.84 -1.46
N ARG A 39 -16.12 -10.48 -0.78
CA ARG A 39 -16.78 -11.71 -1.24
C ARG A 39 -17.47 -11.52 -2.59
N ASN A 40 -18.10 -10.36 -2.79
CA ASN A 40 -18.93 -10.10 -3.96
C ASN A 40 -18.17 -9.48 -5.13
N GLY A 41 -16.99 -8.89 -4.90
CA GLY A 41 -16.31 -8.05 -5.90
C GLY A 41 -14.80 -8.20 -6.01
N CYS A 42 -14.18 -9.17 -5.32
CA CYS A 42 -12.72 -9.32 -5.33
C CYS A 42 -12.26 -10.77 -5.55
N ASP A 43 -11.51 -10.99 -6.64
CA ASP A 43 -10.91 -12.29 -6.99
C ASP A 43 -9.93 -12.83 -5.93
N SER A 44 -9.45 -11.96 -5.04
CA SER A 44 -8.55 -12.34 -3.95
C SER A 44 -9.29 -12.78 -2.68
N TYR A 45 -10.62 -12.76 -2.65
CA TYR A 45 -11.40 -13.30 -1.51
C TYR A 45 -11.05 -14.77 -1.27
N GLY A 46 -10.91 -15.16 0.00
CA GLY A 46 -10.47 -16.50 0.38
C GLY A 46 -8.96 -16.73 0.29
N SER A 47 -8.18 -15.79 -0.26
CA SER A 47 -6.72 -15.88 -0.19
C SER A 47 -6.20 -15.64 1.22
N GLY A 48 -4.99 -16.12 1.52
CA GLY A 48 -4.41 -16.00 2.86
C GLY A 48 -4.17 -14.56 3.34
N GLY A 49 -4.20 -13.55 2.45
CA GLY A 49 -4.10 -12.14 2.84
C GLY A 49 -5.44 -11.42 3.00
N CYS A 50 -6.55 -12.11 2.76
CA CYS A 50 -7.90 -11.56 2.62
C CYS A 50 -8.89 -12.29 3.55
N PRO A 51 -10.13 -11.80 3.71
CA PRO A 51 -11.16 -12.52 4.45
C PRO A 51 -11.43 -13.91 3.83
N PRO A 52 -11.78 -14.92 4.63
CA PRO A 52 -11.98 -14.89 6.09
C PRO A 52 -10.68 -15.06 6.90
N TRP A 53 -9.52 -15.13 6.24
CA TRP A 53 -8.25 -15.47 6.88
C TRP A 53 -7.46 -14.28 7.42
N ALA A 54 -7.87 -13.07 7.08
CA ALA A 54 -7.33 -11.84 7.64
C ALA A 54 -7.90 -11.62 9.07
N PRO A 55 -7.07 -11.14 10.02
CA PRO A 55 -7.55 -10.80 11.35
C PRO A 55 -8.51 -9.61 11.29
N ARG A 56 -9.43 -9.53 12.25
CA ARG A 56 -10.30 -8.35 12.39
C ARG A 56 -9.49 -7.19 12.96
N PHE A 57 -9.76 -5.98 12.50
CA PHE A 57 -9.04 -4.81 12.99
C PHE A 57 -9.31 -4.54 14.48
N ALA A 58 -10.50 -4.89 14.98
CA ALA A 58 -10.80 -4.86 16.41
C ALA A 58 -9.80 -5.68 17.24
N ASP A 59 -9.41 -6.87 16.77
CA ASP A 59 -8.43 -7.71 17.45
C ASP A 59 -7.02 -7.10 17.37
N ILE A 60 -6.68 -6.49 16.22
CA ILE A 60 -5.41 -5.77 16.03
C ILE A 60 -5.32 -4.60 17.03
N GLN A 61 -6.37 -3.80 17.16
CA GLN A 61 -6.41 -2.63 18.03
C GLN A 61 -6.18 -2.98 19.51
N THR A 62 -6.59 -4.18 19.96
CA THR A 62 -6.31 -4.63 21.34
C THR A 62 -4.83 -4.93 21.59
N GLN A 63 -4.09 -5.29 20.54
CA GLN A 63 -2.68 -5.69 20.63
C GLN A 63 -1.70 -4.61 20.20
N TYR A 64 -2.16 -3.65 19.40
CA TYR A 64 -1.35 -2.59 18.80
C TYR A 64 -2.07 -1.26 18.96
N THR A 65 -1.61 -0.44 19.89
CA THR A 65 -2.23 0.85 20.24
C THR A 65 -1.87 1.97 19.27
N TYR A 66 -0.68 1.89 18.66
CA TYR A 66 -0.14 2.94 17.81
C TYR A 66 0.05 2.47 16.38
N GLY A 67 -0.08 3.38 15.42
CA GLY A 67 0.14 3.09 14.01
C GLY A 67 0.83 4.21 13.24
N VAL A 68 1.42 3.84 12.11
CA VAL A 68 1.83 4.77 11.05
C VAL A 68 1.07 4.38 9.79
N LEU A 69 0.18 5.26 9.35
CA LEU A 69 -0.47 5.12 8.05
C LEU A 69 0.37 5.77 6.98
N VAL A 70 0.35 5.15 5.80
CA VAL A 70 1.10 5.60 4.64
C VAL A 70 0.17 5.60 3.44
N PHE A 71 0.14 6.69 2.69
CA PHE A 71 -0.50 6.73 1.37
C PHE A 71 0.51 6.99 0.27
N ALA A 72 0.16 6.55 -0.92
CA ALA A 72 0.82 6.93 -2.15
C ALA A 72 -0.21 7.14 -3.25
N LYS A 73 -0.04 8.21 -4.04
CA LYS A 73 -0.84 8.47 -5.24
C LYS A 73 0.04 8.44 -6.48
N PHE A 74 -0.50 7.85 -7.53
CA PHE A 74 0.07 7.96 -8.86
C PHE A 74 -0.94 8.67 -9.75
N PHE A 75 -0.62 9.86 -10.23
CA PHE A 75 -1.49 10.63 -11.12
C PHE A 75 -1.50 10.07 -12.54
N SER A 76 -2.68 10.02 -13.14
CA SER A 76 -2.91 9.46 -14.46
C SER A 76 -2.16 10.21 -15.56
N ARG A 77 -1.95 11.52 -15.41
CA ARG A 77 -1.14 12.34 -16.35
C ARG A 77 0.31 11.88 -16.51
N TYR A 78 0.86 11.16 -15.52
CA TYR A 78 2.22 10.63 -15.55
C TYR A 78 2.29 9.18 -16.07
N LYS A 79 1.17 8.62 -16.54
CA LYS A 79 1.18 7.31 -17.20
C LYS A 79 1.85 7.40 -18.56
N PRO A 80 2.62 6.37 -18.97
CA PRO A 80 3.05 6.25 -20.35
C PRO A 80 1.86 6.23 -21.32
N ALA A 81 1.99 6.91 -22.47
CA ALA A 81 0.92 7.04 -23.46
C ALA A 81 0.33 5.70 -23.92
N LYS A 82 1.14 4.64 -23.98
CA LYS A 82 0.69 3.28 -24.34
C LYS A 82 -0.35 2.69 -23.40
N PHE A 83 -0.32 3.08 -22.11
CA PHE A 83 -1.30 2.65 -21.12
C PHE A 83 -2.49 3.62 -21.03
N ALA A 84 -2.24 4.92 -21.24
CA ALA A 84 -3.30 5.92 -21.27
C ALA A 84 -4.29 5.72 -22.43
N ARG A 85 -3.83 5.21 -23.57
CA ARG A 85 -4.66 4.98 -24.78
C ARG A 85 -5.16 3.55 -24.93
N CYS A 86 -5.03 2.72 -23.90
CA CYS A 86 -5.41 1.32 -24.00
C CYS A 86 -6.91 1.15 -23.74
N ASP A 87 -7.68 0.59 -24.67
CA ASP A 87 -9.13 0.42 -24.50
C ASP A 87 -9.53 -0.65 -23.47
N ILE A 88 -8.56 -1.32 -22.83
CA ILE A 88 -8.79 -2.33 -21.80
C ILE A 88 -8.70 -1.64 -20.43
N PRO A 89 -9.83 -1.41 -19.72
CA PRO A 89 -9.84 -0.70 -18.44
C PRO A 89 -8.83 -1.25 -17.44
N TYR A 90 -8.75 -2.58 -17.32
CA TYR A 90 -7.80 -3.26 -16.44
C TYR A 90 -6.35 -2.88 -16.69
N LEU A 91 -5.95 -2.69 -17.95
CA LEU A 91 -4.58 -2.28 -18.29
C LEU A 91 -4.35 -0.78 -18.05
N GLN A 92 -5.39 0.05 -18.17
CA GLN A 92 -5.28 1.49 -17.91
C GLN A 92 -4.98 1.79 -16.44
N TYR A 93 -5.66 1.13 -15.50
CA TYR A 93 -5.41 1.33 -14.06
C TYR A 93 -4.37 0.36 -13.50
N GLY A 94 -4.24 -0.84 -14.09
CA GLY A 94 -3.33 -1.89 -13.63
C GLY A 94 -1.88 -1.43 -13.58
N PHE A 95 -1.46 -0.53 -14.48
CA PHE A 95 -0.11 0.03 -14.45
C PHE A 95 0.17 0.80 -13.15
N GLN A 96 -0.73 1.71 -12.77
CA GLN A 96 -0.59 2.47 -11.54
C GLN A 96 -0.69 1.56 -10.31
N ASP A 97 -1.65 0.61 -10.34
CA ASP A 97 -1.85 -0.37 -9.27
C ASP A 97 -0.59 -1.19 -9.00
N ILE A 98 0.03 -1.74 -10.03
CA ILE A 98 1.25 -2.57 -9.94
C ILE A 98 2.41 -1.79 -9.32
N ILE A 99 2.61 -0.53 -9.74
CA ILE A 99 3.68 0.32 -9.20
C ILE A 99 3.46 0.58 -7.71
N LEU A 100 2.25 0.99 -7.31
CA LEU A 100 1.92 1.28 -5.91
C LEU A 100 1.97 0.02 -5.04
N SER A 101 1.43 -1.10 -5.52
CA SER A 101 1.50 -2.41 -4.86
C SER A 101 2.95 -2.87 -4.64
N SER A 102 3.81 -2.71 -5.65
CA SER A 102 5.23 -3.06 -5.58
C SER A 102 5.96 -2.18 -4.57
N LEU A 103 5.73 -0.85 -4.61
CA LEU A 103 6.33 0.10 -3.68
C LEU A 103 5.99 -0.27 -2.24
N PHE A 104 4.71 -0.42 -1.92
CA PHE A 104 4.26 -0.68 -0.55
C PHE A 104 4.68 -2.04 -0.02
N THR A 105 4.71 -3.06 -0.87
CA THR A 105 5.23 -4.37 -0.47
C THR A 105 6.72 -4.30 -0.12
N LYS A 106 7.53 -3.62 -0.96
CA LYS A 106 8.97 -3.44 -0.71
C LYS A 106 9.21 -2.60 0.56
N LEU A 107 8.50 -1.49 0.70
CA LEU A 107 8.60 -0.61 1.86
C LEU A 107 8.17 -1.34 3.13
N GLY A 108 7.08 -2.10 3.08
CA GLY A 108 6.58 -2.90 4.18
C GLY A 108 7.62 -3.89 4.72
N TYR A 109 8.22 -4.68 3.83
CA TYR A 109 9.28 -5.61 4.21
C TYR A 109 10.55 -4.90 4.69
N GLN A 110 10.92 -3.77 4.08
CA GLN A 110 12.07 -2.98 4.50
C GLN A 110 11.90 -2.45 5.92
N VAL A 111 10.73 -1.89 6.25
CA VAL A 111 10.42 -1.42 7.61
C VAL A 111 10.43 -2.58 8.60
N LYS A 112 9.78 -3.71 8.28
CA LYS A 112 9.82 -4.90 9.16
C LYS A 112 11.25 -5.38 9.43
N LYS A 113 12.11 -5.39 8.40
CA LYS A 113 13.53 -5.76 8.53
C LYS A 113 14.28 -4.80 9.46
N CYS A 114 14.02 -3.50 9.36
CA CYS A 114 14.68 -2.49 10.17
C CYS A 114 14.18 -2.43 11.62
N MET A 115 12.95 -2.88 11.91
CA MET A 115 12.31 -2.77 13.23
C MET A 115 12.37 -4.07 14.08
N GLN A 116 12.91 -5.17 13.55
CA GLN A 116 13.12 -6.42 14.30
C GLN A 116 11.83 -7.03 14.93
N GLU A 117 10.85 -7.32 14.08
CA GLU A 117 9.61 -8.10 14.36
C GLU A 117 8.47 -7.48 15.21
N ASP A 118 8.69 -6.42 15.99
CA ASP A 118 7.64 -5.79 16.83
C ASP A 118 6.63 -4.89 16.08
N VAL A 119 6.52 -5.07 14.75
CA VAL A 119 5.66 -4.26 13.89
C VAL A 119 4.79 -5.16 13.02
N LEU A 120 3.48 -5.02 13.20
CA LEU A 120 2.49 -5.58 12.29
C LEU A 120 2.42 -4.71 11.04
N PHE A 121 2.60 -5.34 9.88
CA PHE A 121 2.47 -4.69 8.58
C PHE A 121 1.17 -5.14 7.90
N LEU A 122 0.27 -4.19 7.68
CA LEU A 122 -0.91 -4.36 6.82
C LEU A 122 -0.62 -3.69 5.47
N ASN A 123 -0.61 -4.49 4.41
CA ASN A 123 -0.31 -4.05 3.05
C ASN A 123 -1.52 -3.37 2.41
N SER A 124 -1.36 -2.69 1.28
CA SER A 124 -2.47 -2.01 0.59
C SER A 124 -3.35 -2.92 -0.27
N GLY A 125 -3.05 -4.20 -0.35
CA GLY A 125 -3.70 -5.15 -1.25
C GLY A 125 -3.34 -6.58 -0.88
N HIS A 126 -3.66 -7.51 -1.79
CA HIS A 126 -3.46 -8.94 -1.57
C HIS A 126 -2.00 -9.29 -1.22
N CYS A 127 -1.83 -10.45 -0.56
CA CYS A 127 -0.51 -10.94 -0.15
C CYS A 127 0.37 -11.26 -1.37
N MET A 128 1.53 -10.61 -1.46
CA MET A 128 2.54 -10.87 -2.50
C MET A 128 3.72 -11.72 -1.99
N GLY A 129 3.60 -12.35 -0.82
CA GLY A 129 4.68 -13.12 -0.18
C GLY A 129 5.17 -14.33 -0.97
N CYS A 130 4.35 -14.86 -1.88
CA CYS A 130 4.67 -16.00 -2.73
C CYS A 130 5.04 -15.61 -4.18
N GLY A 131 5.14 -14.31 -4.49
CA GLY A 131 5.34 -13.83 -5.85
C GLY A 131 4.17 -14.23 -6.76
N LEU A 132 4.47 -14.89 -7.88
CA LEU A 132 3.47 -15.32 -8.87
C LEU A 132 2.85 -16.68 -8.57
N LEU A 133 3.27 -17.38 -7.51
CA LEU A 133 2.72 -18.68 -7.18
C LEU A 133 1.29 -18.56 -6.64
N PRO A 134 0.35 -19.42 -7.08
CA PRO A 134 -1.01 -19.42 -6.53
C PRO A 134 -1.03 -19.61 -5.01
N CYS A 135 -1.92 -18.89 -4.34
CA CYS A 135 -2.06 -18.95 -2.89
C CYS A 135 -2.58 -20.33 -2.44
N SER A 136 -1.94 -20.93 -1.43
CA SER A 136 -2.34 -22.21 -0.83
C SER A 136 -3.81 -22.22 -0.38
N PHE A 137 -4.29 -21.13 0.22
CA PHE A 137 -5.68 -21.00 0.66
C PHE A 137 -6.69 -21.05 -0.50
N LEU A 138 -6.35 -20.48 -1.66
CA LEU A 138 -7.18 -20.56 -2.86
C LEU A 138 -7.20 -21.97 -3.47
N LYS A 139 -6.27 -22.84 -3.08
CA LYS A 139 -6.22 -24.25 -3.45
C LYS A 139 -6.92 -25.18 -2.45
N GLY A 140 -7.48 -24.63 -1.37
CA GLY A 140 -8.14 -25.40 -0.31
C GLY A 140 -7.21 -25.82 0.84
N ASP A 141 -5.94 -25.40 0.85
CA ASP A 141 -5.08 -25.61 2.01
C ASP A 141 -5.46 -24.69 3.17
N VAL A 142 -5.18 -25.12 4.41
CA VAL A 142 -5.44 -24.34 5.63
C VAL A 142 -4.21 -23.60 6.18
N TYR A 143 -3.06 -23.71 5.50
CA TYR A 143 -1.81 -23.10 5.93
C TYR A 143 -1.13 -22.30 4.82
N CYS A 144 -0.42 -21.24 5.23
CA CYS A 144 0.38 -20.45 4.30
C CYS A 144 1.68 -21.17 3.99
N ARG A 145 2.01 -21.36 2.71
CA ARG A 145 3.32 -21.85 2.27
C ARG A 145 4.50 -20.92 2.59
N ASN A 146 4.24 -19.64 2.89
CA ASN A 146 5.26 -18.67 3.23
C ASN A 146 4.80 -17.77 4.38
N PRO A 147 4.66 -18.32 5.60
CA PRO A 147 4.04 -17.62 6.72
C PRO A 147 4.82 -16.37 7.14
N GLN A 148 6.16 -16.39 7.06
CA GLN A 148 7.02 -15.25 7.41
C GLN A 148 6.84 -14.05 6.47
N ARG A 149 6.47 -14.31 5.22
CA ARG A 149 6.16 -13.27 4.20
C ARG A 149 4.67 -13.09 3.99
N ARG A 150 3.82 -13.67 4.84
CA ARG A 150 2.38 -13.44 4.75
C ARG A 150 2.08 -12.02 5.20
N THR A 151 1.31 -11.30 4.39
CA THR A 151 0.78 -9.98 4.73
C THR A 151 -0.72 -9.98 4.54
N PHE A 152 -1.42 -9.19 5.35
CA PHE A 152 -2.85 -8.97 5.20
C PHE A 152 -3.09 -7.64 4.50
N ALA A 153 -4.10 -7.56 3.64
CA ALA A 153 -4.53 -6.26 3.13
C ALA A 153 -5.15 -5.45 4.29
N ILE A 154 -4.86 -4.16 4.39
CA ILE A 154 -5.43 -3.30 5.42
C ILE A 154 -6.96 -3.30 5.34
N GLY A 155 -7.52 -3.17 4.13
CA GLY A 155 -8.97 -3.29 3.91
C GLY A 155 -9.53 -4.65 4.31
N ALA A 156 -8.78 -5.75 4.09
CA ALA A 156 -9.22 -7.09 4.48
C ALA A 156 -9.41 -7.26 6.00
N THR A 157 -8.88 -6.36 6.82
CA THR A 157 -9.09 -6.38 8.27
C THR A 157 -10.37 -5.67 8.71
N GLY A 158 -11.17 -5.14 7.77
CA GLY A 158 -12.38 -4.38 8.05
C GLY A 158 -12.18 -2.87 8.03
N VAL A 159 -10.95 -2.39 7.88
CA VAL A 159 -10.66 -0.96 7.81
C VAL A 159 -11.27 -0.36 6.56
N GLU A 160 -12.04 0.72 6.72
CA GLU A 160 -12.68 1.41 5.61
C GLU A 160 -11.71 2.45 5.01
N ALA A 161 -11.16 2.16 3.83
CA ALA A 161 -10.11 2.98 3.22
C ALA A 161 -10.55 4.42 2.89
N VAL A 162 -11.80 4.63 2.46
CA VAL A 162 -12.35 5.95 2.11
C VAL A 162 -12.37 6.89 3.32
N PRO A 163 -13.08 6.56 4.42
CA PRO A 163 -13.10 7.44 5.59
C PRO A 163 -11.71 7.57 6.22
N LEU A 164 -10.87 6.53 6.17
CA LEU A 164 -9.51 6.59 6.70
C LEU A 164 -8.63 7.61 5.96
N LEU A 165 -8.62 7.57 4.62
CA LEU A 165 -7.83 8.50 3.82
C LEU A 165 -8.35 9.93 3.96
N GLN A 166 -9.67 10.10 4.06
CA GLN A 166 -10.27 11.40 4.24
C GLN A 166 -9.95 11.99 5.62
N SER A 167 -10.10 11.23 6.71
CA SER A 167 -9.88 11.75 8.07
C SER A 167 -8.40 12.03 8.37
N VAL A 168 -7.49 11.16 7.91
CA VAL A 168 -6.07 11.24 8.26
C VAL A 168 -5.29 12.16 7.32
N PHE A 169 -5.65 12.18 6.04
CA PHE A 169 -4.88 12.88 5.00
C PHE A 169 -5.67 13.94 4.22
N GLY A 170 -6.98 14.06 4.45
CA GLY A 170 -7.84 14.93 3.64
C GLY A 170 -7.95 14.49 2.18
N ILE A 171 -7.78 13.19 1.91
CA ILE A 171 -7.78 12.63 0.56
C ILE A 171 -9.16 12.03 0.26
N ASN A 172 -9.85 12.62 -0.71
CA ASN A 172 -11.01 12.01 -1.35
C ASN A 172 -10.54 10.91 -2.30
N LEU A 173 -10.93 9.66 -2.04
CA LEU A 173 -10.56 8.52 -2.88
C LEU A 173 -11.39 8.53 -4.17
N GLU A 174 -10.71 8.50 -5.32
CA GLU A 174 -11.35 8.33 -6.62
C GLU A 174 -11.50 6.83 -6.94
N TRP A 175 -12.73 6.40 -7.23
CA TRP A 175 -13.02 5.03 -7.64
C TRP A 175 -13.15 4.95 -9.15
N TYR A 176 -12.61 3.87 -9.72
CA TYR A 176 -12.82 3.55 -11.12
C TYR A 176 -14.22 2.95 -11.28
N GLU A 177 -15.20 3.78 -11.55
CA GLU A 177 -16.58 3.37 -11.85
C GLU A 177 -16.90 3.62 -13.32
N ASN A 178 -17.62 2.69 -13.97
CA ASN A 178 -18.20 2.88 -15.30
C ASN A 178 -17.21 3.35 -16.40
N GLN A 179 -15.96 2.88 -16.37
CA GLN A 179 -14.92 3.24 -17.35
C GLN A 179 -14.54 4.73 -17.37
N GLN A 180 -14.86 5.50 -16.32
CA GLN A 180 -14.38 6.88 -16.21
C GLN A 180 -12.89 6.91 -15.84
N GLU A 181 -12.13 7.74 -16.55
CA GLU A 181 -10.75 7.99 -16.22
C GLU A 181 -10.67 8.73 -14.87
N VAL A 182 -9.93 8.14 -13.92
CA VAL A 182 -9.61 8.77 -12.64
C VAL A 182 -8.35 9.62 -12.76
N ASN A 183 -8.28 10.73 -12.03
CA ASN A 183 -7.09 11.61 -12.01
C ASN A 183 -5.89 10.92 -11.38
N CYS A 184 -6.12 10.00 -10.45
CA CYS A 184 -5.06 9.23 -9.81
C CYS A 184 -5.58 7.90 -9.25
N ILE A 185 -4.66 6.96 -9.07
CA ILE A 185 -4.87 5.81 -8.18
C ILE A 185 -4.18 6.13 -6.85
N THR A 186 -4.91 5.94 -5.76
CA THR A 186 -4.39 6.11 -4.40
C THR A 186 -4.44 4.77 -3.67
N LYS A 187 -3.35 4.43 -2.98
CA LYS A 187 -3.30 3.28 -2.07
C LYS A 187 -2.91 3.72 -0.68
N THR A 188 -3.32 2.94 0.32
CA THR A 188 -2.93 3.11 1.72
C THR A 188 -2.44 1.80 2.33
N MET A 189 -1.48 1.86 3.23
CA MET A 189 -0.98 0.74 4.03
C MET A 189 -0.72 1.20 5.47
N GLY A 190 -0.50 0.27 6.40
CA GLY A 190 -0.29 0.59 7.81
C GLY A 190 0.79 -0.25 8.47
N PHE A 191 1.55 0.40 9.35
CA PHE A 191 2.42 -0.23 10.33
C PHE A 191 1.82 -0.05 11.72
N PHE A 192 1.67 -1.11 12.49
CA PHE A 192 1.05 -1.09 13.81
C PHE A 192 2.00 -1.65 14.85
N CYS A 193 2.08 -1.00 16.00
CA CYS A 193 3.03 -1.29 17.07
C CYS A 193 2.42 -1.01 18.45
N ARG A 194 3.03 -1.58 19.49
CA ARG A 194 2.58 -1.45 20.88
C ARG A 194 3.04 -0.17 21.54
N GLU A 195 4.23 0.30 21.17
CA GLU A 195 4.90 1.40 21.86
C GLU A 195 5.02 2.64 20.97
N ARG A 196 4.78 3.81 21.57
CA ARG A 196 4.93 5.10 20.89
C ARG A 196 6.39 5.36 20.46
N SER A 197 7.34 4.82 21.21
CA SER A 197 8.78 4.82 20.85
C SER A 197 9.02 4.17 19.48
N ILE A 198 8.40 3.02 19.21
CA ILE A 198 8.49 2.30 17.94
C ILE A 198 7.76 3.06 16.83
N GLN A 199 6.57 3.62 17.11
CA GLN A 199 5.86 4.49 16.16
C GLN A 199 6.75 5.65 15.71
N ASN A 200 7.39 6.35 16.65
CA ASN A 200 8.31 7.45 16.34
C ASN A 200 9.51 6.97 15.52
N GLN A 201 10.10 5.83 15.86
CA GLN A 201 11.19 5.26 15.06
C GLN A 201 10.77 4.94 13.62
N ILE A 202 9.56 4.43 13.39
CA ILE A 202 9.04 4.20 12.04
C ILE A 202 8.93 5.52 11.28
N MET A 203 8.39 6.56 11.91
CA MET A 203 8.26 7.91 11.33
C MET A 203 9.63 8.50 10.97
N ASP A 204 10.58 8.45 11.90
CA ASP A 204 11.92 9.04 11.76
C ASP A 204 12.75 8.33 10.68
N LYS A 205 12.61 7.00 10.58
CA LYS A 205 13.33 6.18 9.59
C LYS A 205 12.61 6.07 8.26
N MET A 206 11.44 6.69 8.06
CA MET A 206 10.64 6.52 6.85
C MET A 206 11.43 6.88 5.58
N VAL A 207 12.12 8.01 5.58
CA VAL A 207 12.93 8.46 4.42
C VAL A 207 14.13 7.54 4.20
N VAL A 208 14.79 7.08 5.26
CA VAL A 208 15.89 6.11 5.18
C VAL A 208 15.41 4.80 4.56
N ASN A 209 14.24 4.32 4.98
CA ASN A 209 13.62 3.11 4.43
C ASN A 209 13.26 3.27 2.96
N LEU A 210 12.72 4.43 2.56
CA LEU A 210 12.45 4.75 1.15
C LEU A 210 13.72 4.76 0.31
N ASN A 211 14.78 5.42 0.75
CA ASN A 211 16.07 5.48 0.04
C ASN A 211 16.73 4.09 -0.08
N SER A 212 16.42 3.18 0.84
CA SER A 212 16.95 1.80 0.83
C SER A 212 16.24 0.87 -0.16
N LEU A 213 15.15 1.31 -0.80
CA LEU A 213 14.39 0.46 -1.71
C LEU A 213 15.11 0.28 -3.06
N PRO A 214 15.06 -0.90 -3.68
CA PRO A 214 15.65 -1.12 -5.01
C PRO A 214 15.06 -0.24 -6.12
N CYS A 215 13.87 0.33 -5.92
CA CYS A 215 13.24 1.27 -6.86
C CYS A 215 13.58 2.75 -6.55
N SER A 216 14.41 3.03 -5.56
CA SER A 216 14.97 4.36 -5.27
C SER A 216 16.35 4.48 -5.90
N ARG A 217 16.46 5.21 -7.01
CA ARG A 217 17.76 5.54 -7.61
C ARG A 217 18.28 6.92 -7.24
N PHE A 218 17.41 7.77 -6.69
CA PHE A 218 17.73 9.14 -6.32
C PHE A 218 17.44 9.34 -4.84
N GLU A 219 18.45 9.67 -4.07
CA GLU A 219 18.34 9.87 -2.63
C GLU A 219 17.42 11.05 -2.29
N ILE A 220 16.57 10.86 -1.29
CA ILE A 220 15.65 11.88 -0.76
C ILE A 220 16.17 12.35 0.63
N PRO A 221 16.39 13.66 0.87
CA PRO A 221 16.46 14.73 -0.12
C PRO A 221 17.87 14.85 -0.75
N GLY A 222 17.97 14.73 -2.07
CA GLY A 222 19.23 14.88 -2.82
C GLY A 222 19.15 15.95 -3.91
N LYS A 223 20.31 16.45 -4.38
CA LYS A 223 20.35 17.42 -5.49
C LYS A 223 19.83 16.81 -6.79
N GLU A 224 20.31 15.61 -7.12
CA GLU A 224 19.89 14.88 -8.33
C GLU A 224 18.39 14.56 -8.29
N TYR A 225 17.88 14.08 -7.15
CA TYR A 225 16.45 13.87 -6.92
C TYR A 225 15.61 15.11 -7.26
N ARG A 226 16.01 16.30 -6.79
CA ARG A 226 15.28 17.56 -7.08
C ARG A 226 15.29 17.89 -8.57
N THR A 227 16.43 17.74 -9.23
CA THR A 227 16.56 17.99 -10.67
C THR A 227 15.63 17.08 -11.48
N ILE A 228 15.68 15.77 -11.21
CA ILE A 228 14.83 14.79 -11.92
C ILE A 228 13.36 15.03 -11.60
N LEU A 229 13.01 15.26 -10.34
CA LEU A 229 11.63 15.52 -9.94
C LEU A 229 11.07 16.75 -10.65
N ASN A 230 11.80 17.86 -10.68
CA ASN A 230 11.35 19.08 -11.37
C ASN A 230 11.11 18.82 -12.86
N GLY A 231 11.99 18.04 -13.51
CA GLY A 231 11.79 17.63 -14.90
C GLY A 231 10.51 16.81 -15.09
N LEU A 232 10.24 15.85 -14.19
CA LEU A 232 9.04 15.01 -14.24
C LEU A 232 7.74 15.77 -13.95
N LEU A 233 7.78 16.78 -13.08
CA LEU A 233 6.59 17.56 -12.71
C LEU A 233 6.26 18.69 -13.69
N SER A 234 7.22 19.09 -14.53
CA SER A 234 7.05 20.19 -15.51
C SER A 234 6.58 19.72 -16.89
N GLY A 235 6.65 18.42 -17.16
CA GLY A 235 6.14 17.78 -18.38
C GLY A 235 4.72 17.26 -18.21
#